data_AF-A0A7G2RX05-F1
#
_entry.id   AF-A0A7G2RX05-F1
#
_cell.length_a   1.000
_cell.length_b   1.000
_cell.length_c   1.000
_cell.angle_alpha   90.00
_cell.angle_beta   90.00
_cell.angle_gamma   90.00
#
_symmetry.space_group_name_H-M   'P 1'
#
loop_
_entity.id
_entity.type
_entity.pdbx_description
1 polymer ?
#
loop_
_entity_poly.entity_id
_entity_poly.type
_entity_poly.pdbx_seq_one_letter_code
_entity_poly.pdbx_strand_id
1 'polypeptide(L)'
;MAGWDDLEQALPLEIGDVKDKRDDTDRLCLRVFKTKDGKEMMEWLRQNILEQPVALPGSDSSYAFYREGQNSIIRDLEARIIRARKL
;
A
#
# COMPACT_ATOMS: atom_id res chain seq x y z
N MET A 1 -11.74 42.24 -0.86
CA MET A 1 -10.48 41.50 -0.82
C MET A 1 -10.68 40.37 0.16
N ALA A 2 -10.63 39.12 -0.28
CA ALA A 2 -10.70 37.97 0.63
C ALA A 2 -9.46 38.00 1.52
N GLY A 3 -9.67 38.24 2.82
CA GLY A 3 -8.62 38.32 3.83
C GLY A 3 -8.34 36.95 4.43
N TRP A 4 -7.26 36.86 5.21
CA TRP A 4 -6.90 35.64 5.95
C TRP A 4 -8.01 35.14 6.90
N ASP A 5 -9.01 35.98 7.21
CA ASP A 5 -10.21 35.62 7.99
C ASP A 5 -11.09 34.55 7.31
N ASP A 6 -11.03 34.40 5.98
CA ASP A 6 -11.78 33.35 5.25
C ASP A 6 -11.16 31.94 5.45
N LEU A 7 -9.96 31.83 6.04
CA LEU A 7 -9.28 30.56 6.30
C LEU A 7 -9.64 29.93 7.66
N GLU A 8 -10.33 30.67 8.54
CA GLU A 8 -10.83 30.14 9.82
C GLU A 8 -12.16 29.40 9.69
N GLN A 9 -12.79 29.41 8.51
CA GLN A 9 -13.92 28.52 8.26
C GLN A 9 -13.44 27.07 8.33
N ALA A 10 -13.75 26.42 9.45
CA ALA A 10 -13.63 24.99 9.60
C ALA A 10 -14.50 24.33 8.52
N LEU A 11 -13.87 23.97 7.40
CA LEU A 11 -14.48 23.12 6.40
C LEU A 11 -15.00 21.89 7.14
N PRO A 12 -16.26 21.46 6.93
CA PRO A 12 -16.73 20.19 7.44
C PRO A 12 -15.96 19.10 6.69
N LEU A 13 -14.77 18.79 7.18
CA LEU A 13 -14.03 17.60 6.78
C LEU A 13 -14.83 16.46 7.39
N GLU A 14 -15.71 15.84 6.60
CA GLU A 14 -16.31 14.56 6.96
C GLU A 14 -15.18 13.52 7.01
N ILE A 15 -14.50 13.46 8.16
CA ILE A 15 -13.35 12.58 8.41
C ILE A 15 -13.78 11.10 8.33
N GLY A 16 -15.07 10.80 8.56
CA GLY A 16 -15.63 9.44 8.48
C GLY A 16 -15.49 8.84 7.09
N ASP A 17 -15.81 9.62 6.05
CA ASP A 17 -15.95 9.16 4.68
C ASP A 17 -14.62 8.65 4.08
N VAL A 18 -13.48 9.21 4.52
CA VAL A 18 -12.13 8.80 4.11
C VAL A 18 -11.65 7.56 4.88
N LYS A 19 -12.01 7.45 6.16
CA LYS A 19 -11.65 6.31 7.00
C LYS A 19 -12.40 5.05 6.56
N ASP A 20 -13.69 5.19 6.26
CA ASP A 20 -14.54 4.10 5.80
C ASP A 20 -14.05 3.54 4.45
N LYS A 21 -13.66 4.40 3.50
CA LYS A 21 -13.06 3.98 2.21
C LYS A 21 -11.75 3.21 2.39
N ARG A 22 -10.92 3.59 3.37
CA ARG A 22 -9.66 2.89 3.66
C ARG A 22 -9.93 1.50 4.25
N ASP A 23 -10.85 1.42 5.22
CA ASP A 23 -11.21 0.17 5.87
C ASP A 23 -11.88 -0.80 4.89
N ASP A 24 -12.70 -0.30 3.97
CA ASP A 24 -13.32 -1.09 2.91
C ASP A 24 -12.29 -1.68 1.94
N THR A 25 -11.28 -0.90 1.56
CA THR A 25 -10.19 -1.38 0.71
C THR A 25 -9.36 -2.43 1.43
N ASP A 26 -9.05 -2.22 2.71
CA ASP A 26 -8.28 -3.16 3.51
C ASP A 26 -9.05 -4.50 3.68
N ARG A 27 -10.35 -4.44 3.94
CA ARG A 27 -11.25 -5.62 3.96
C ARG A 27 -11.32 -6.32 2.61
N LEU A 28 -11.35 -5.58 1.49
CA LEU A 28 -11.31 -6.16 0.15
C LEU A 28 -10.00 -6.94 -0.06
N CYS A 29 -8.86 -6.34 0.26
CA CYS A 29 -7.56 -7.00 0.16
C CYS A 29 -7.53 -8.29 0.98
N LEU A 30 -7.99 -8.25 2.23
CA LEU A 30 -8.06 -9.45 3.06
C LEU A 30 -8.98 -10.52 2.46
N ARG A 31 -10.16 -10.12 1.96
CA ARG A 31 -11.13 -11.06 1.37
C ARG A 31 -10.58 -11.78 0.15
N VAL A 32 -9.85 -11.08 -0.71
CA VAL A 32 -9.26 -11.65 -1.93
C VAL A 32 -8.06 -12.53 -1.57
N PHE A 33 -7.10 -12.00 -0.81
CA PHE A 33 -5.82 -12.65 -0.54
C PHE A 33 -5.85 -13.68 0.60
N LYS A 34 -6.98 -13.86 1.30
CA LYS A 34 -7.15 -15.00 2.24
C LYS A 34 -7.40 -16.34 1.53
N THR A 35 -7.86 -16.29 0.28
CA THR A 35 -8.15 -17.49 -0.52
C THR A 35 -6.88 -18.25 -0.87
N LYS A 36 -6.99 -19.51 -1.28
CA LYS A 36 -5.83 -20.32 -1.71
C LYS A 36 -5.10 -19.65 -2.88
N ASP A 37 -5.85 -19.35 -3.94
CA ASP A 37 -5.32 -18.74 -5.17
C ASP A 37 -4.78 -17.33 -4.91
N GLY A 38 -5.41 -16.57 -4.00
CA GLY A 38 -4.90 -15.28 -3.57
C GLY A 38 -3.53 -15.37 -2.88
N LYS A 39 -3.28 -16.41 -2.09
CA LYS A 39 -1.96 -16.64 -1.48
C LYS A 39 -0.93 -17.02 -2.55
N GLU A 40 -1.29 -17.87 -3.51
CA GLU A 40 -0.41 -18.23 -4.63
C GLU A 40 -0.06 -16.99 -5.47
N MET A 41 -1.02 -16.09 -5.70
CA MET A 41 -0.79 -14.83 -6.40
C MET A 41 0.14 -13.89 -5.64
N MET A 42 -0.03 -13.76 -4.31
CA MET A 42 0.88 -12.95 -3.49
C MET A 42 2.31 -13.49 -3.50
N GLU A 43 2.47 -14.80 -3.43
CA GLU A 43 3.78 -15.45 -3.50
C GLU A 43 4.44 -15.18 -4.86
N TRP A 44 3.68 -15.34 -5.95
CA TRP A 44 4.17 -15.01 -7.29
C TRP A 44 4.60 -13.54 -7.42
N LEU A 45 3.82 -12.59 -6.88
CA LEU A 45 4.16 -11.17 -6.88
C LEU A 45 5.47 -10.90 -6.12
N ARG A 46 5.65 -11.53 -4.95
CA ARG A 46 6.89 -11.40 -4.16
C ARG A 46 8.09 -11.90 -4.93
N GLN A 47 8.02 -13.11 -5.48
CA GLN A 47 9.13 -13.72 -6.21
C GLN A 47 9.51 -12.92 -7.47
N ASN A 48 8.53 -12.41 -8.22
CA ASN A 48 8.77 -11.78 -9.51
C ASN A 48 9.16 -10.30 -9.42
N ILE A 49 8.72 -9.60 -8.37
CA ILE A 49 8.90 -8.15 -8.27
C ILE A 49 9.77 -7.78 -7.07
N LEU A 50 9.49 -8.35 -5.89
CA LEU A 50 10.16 -7.96 -4.65
C LEU A 50 11.54 -8.62 -4.51
N GLU A 51 11.65 -9.88 -4.91
CA GLU A 51 12.84 -10.72 -4.73
C GLU A 51 13.68 -10.85 -6.00
N GLN A 52 13.33 -10.11 -7.07
CA GLN A 52 14.11 -10.09 -8.30
C GLN A 52 15.44 -9.33 -8.07
N PRO A 53 16.60 -9.96 -8.28
CA PRO A 53 17.88 -9.27 -8.16
C PRO A 53 18.05 -8.28 -9.32
N VAL A 54 18.14 -6.99 -9.02
CA VAL A 54 18.44 -5.93 -10.01
C VAL A 54 19.94 -5.70 -9.99
N ALA A 55 20.69 -6.58 -10.64
CA ALA A 55 22.13 -6.42 -10.77
C ALA A 55 22.45 -5.20 -11.66
N LEU A 56 22.81 -4.08 -11.05
CA LEU A 56 23.59 -3.04 -11.73
C LEU A 56 25.06 -3.52 -11.72
N PRO A 57 25.75 -3.62 -12.86
CA PRO A 57 27.16 -4.01 -12.88
C PRO A 57 28.00 -3.09 -11.97
N GLY A 58 28.62 -3.66 -10.93
CA GLY A 58 29.47 -2.95 -9.98
C GLY A 58 28.81 -2.45 -8.69
N SER A 59 27.51 -2.70 -8.49
CA SER A 59 26.82 -2.36 -7.22
C SER A 59 26.75 -3.58 -6.29
N ASP A 60 26.92 -3.36 -4.98
CA ASP A 60 26.72 -4.40 -3.98
C ASP A 60 25.27 -4.92 -4.02
N SER A 61 25.09 -6.21 -3.79
CA SER A 61 23.80 -6.92 -3.88
C SER A 61 22.70 -6.32 -2.97
N SER A 62 23.10 -5.60 -1.92
CA SER A 62 22.18 -4.83 -1.07
C SER A 62 21.49 -3.66 -1.79
N TYR A 63 22.13 -3.06 -2.81
CA TYR A 63 21.57 -1.99 -3.65
C TYR A 63 20.77 -2.51 -4.84
N ALA A 64 20.88 -3.81 -5.15
CA ALA A 64 20.18 -4.46 -6.25
C ALA A 64 18.66 -4.62 -6.03
N PHE A 65 18.11 -4.09 -4.93
CA PHE A 65 16.66 -4.13 -4.65
C PHE A 65 15.99 -2.75 -4.75
N TYR A 66 16.69 -1.73 -5.26
CA TYR A 66 16.18 -0.35 -5.34
C TYR A 66 15.17 -0.17 -6.49
N ARG A 67 14.00 -0.80 -6.37
CA ARG A 67 12.78 -0.54 -7.19
C ARG A 67 11.66 -0.02 -6.30
N GLU A 68 11.87 1.15 -5.72
CA GLU A 68 11.00 1.72 -4.68
C GLU A 68 9.50 1.73 -5.07
N GLY A 69 9.18 2.07 -6.32
CA GLY A 69 7.78 2.15 -6.80
C GLY A 69 7.06 0.80 -6.93
N GLN A 70 7.67 -0.21 -7.54
CA GLN A 70 7.02 -1.52 -7.71
C GLN A 70 6.95 -2.28 -6.38
N ASN A 71 7.99 -2.15 -5.55
CA ASN A 71 8.06 -2.81 -4.26
C ASN A 71 7.11 -2.19 -3.24
N SER A 72 6.87 -0.87 -3.31
CA SER A 72 5.93 -0.19 -2.40
C SER A 72 4.49 -0.64 -2.59
N ILE A 73 4.07 -0.95 -3.82
CA ILE A 73 2.72 -1.47 -4.10
C ILE A 73 2.48 -2.81 -3.40
N ILE A 74 3.43 -3.76 -3.52
CA ILE A 74 3.29 -5.08 -2.90
C ILE A 74 3.33 -4.97 -1.38
N ARG A 75 4.24 -4.14 -0.84
CA ARG A 75 4.32 -3.89 0.60
C ARG A 75 3.06 -3.22 1.15
N ASP A 76 2.44 -2.31 0.38
CA ASP A 76 1.16 -1.71 0.76
C ASP A 76 0.05 -2.77 0.81
N LEU A 77 -0.04 -3.67 -0.17
CA LEU A 77 -0.99 -4.79 -0.13
C LEU A 77 -0.83 -5.67 1.11
N GLU A 78 0.41 -6.02 1.46
CA GLU A 78 0.71 -6.76 2.69
C GLU A 78 0.29 -5.98 3.95
N ALA A 79 0.62 -4.70 4.01
CA ALA A 79 0.27 -3.83 5.12
C ALA A 79 -1.26 -3.70 5.28
N ARG A 80 -2.01 -3.62 4.18
CA ARG A 80 -3.49 -3.58 4.19
C ARG A 80 -4.09 -4.88 4.72
N ILE A 81 -3.56 -6.04 4.30
CA ILE A 81 -4.01 -7.34 4.82
C ILE A 81 -3.75 -7.41 6.34
N ILE A 82 -2.59 -6.93 6.80
CA ILE A 82 -2.25 -6.91 8.24
C ILE A 82 -3.19 -5.97 9.01
N ARG A 83 -3.44 -4.76 8.49
CA ARG A 83 -4.39 -3.80 9.09
C ARG A 83 -5.79 -4.37 9.18
N ALA A 84 -6.28 -4.99 8.10
CA ALA A 84 -7.59 -5.61 8.06
C ALA A 84 -7.79 -6.77 9.06
N ARG A 85 -6.71 -7.44 9.47
CA ARG A 85 -6.76 -8.47 10.53
C ARG A 85 -6.86 -7.88 11.94
N LYS A 86 -6.54 -6.59 12.09
CA LYS A 86 -6.53 -5.87 13.38
C LYS A 86 -7.72 -4.90 13.53
N LEU A 87 -8.50 -4.69 12.47
CA LEU A 87 -9.81 -4.03 12.50
C LEU A 87 -10.84 -4.95 13.18
#